data_AF-A0A9X2DAU3-F1
#
_entry.id   AF-A0A9X2DAU3-F1
#
_cell.length_a   1.000
_cell.length_b   1.000
_cell.length_c   1.000
_cell.angle_alpha   90.00
_cell.angle_beta   90.00
_cell.angle_gamma   90.00
#
_symmetry.space_group_name_H-M   'P 1'
#
loop_
_entity.id
_entity.type
_entity.pdbx_description
1 polymer ?
#
loop_
_entity_poly.entity_id
_entity_poly.type
_entity_poly.pdbx_seq_one_letter_code
_entity_poly.pdbx_strand_id
1 'polypeptide(L)'
;MVDANPADNELKRYWTKDPRGLAKWVNKPHPWTSLKNQLRKYVGEERAKRIATTWYHDVFGYYPGSDLARVARGEKPRGNRIGPG
;
A
#
# COMPACT_ATOMS: atom_id res chain seq x y z
N MET A 1 -15.86 9.74 10.24
CA MET A 1 -15.33 8.39 10.48
C MET A 1 -13.82 8.52 10.66
N VAL A 2 -13.34 8.75 11.89
CA VAL A 2 -11.91 9.00 12.18
C VAL A 2 -11.48 8.12 13.36
N ASP A 3 -11.09 6.88 13.09
CA ASP A 3 -10.42 6.06 14.10
C ASP A 3 -8.92 6.42 14.08
N ALA A 4 -8.60 7.59 14.63
CA ALA A 4 -7.24 8.06 14.79
C ALA A 4 -6.68 7.58 16.13
N ASN A 5 -6.38 6.29 16.21
CA ASN A 5 -5.57 5.78 17.31
C ASN A 5 -4.17 6.43 17.20
N PRO A 6 -3.62 7.10 18.21
CA PRO A 6 -2.35 7.83 18.10
C PRO A 6 -1.15 6.95 17.67
N ALA A 7 -1.20 5.65 17.96
CA ALA A 7 -0.23 4.66 17.46
C ALA A 7 -0.28 4.48 15.93
N ASP A 8 -1.43 4.72 15.29
CA ASP A 8 -1.59 4.67 13.83
C ASP A 8 -0.77 5.77 13.15
N ASN A 9 -0.67 6.96 13.76
CA ASN A 9 0.03 8.10 13.16
C ASN A 9 1.55 7.90 13.09
N GLU A 10 2.15 7.31 14.12
CA GLU A 10 3.60 7.10 14.15
C GLU A 10 4.01 5.97 13.21
N LEU A 11 3.25 4.86 13.21
CA LEU A 11 3.45 3.77 12.26
C LEU A 11 3.22 4.26 10.82
N LYS A 12 2.13 4.99 10.56
CA LYS A 12 1.84 5.60 9.26
C LYS A 12 2.99 6.46 8.79
N ARG A 13 3.48 7.38 9.63
CA ARG A 13 4.60 8.26 9.28
C ARG A 13 5.86 7.47 8.95
N TYR A 14 6.17 6.41 9.69
CA TYR A 14 7.29 5.53 9.36
C TYR A 14 7.10 4.82 8.00
N TRP A 15 5.92 4.28 7.72
CA TRP A 15 5.70 3.49 6.50
C TRP A 15 5.44 4.31 5.24
N THR A 16 4.92 5.54 5.36
CA THR A 16 4.56 6.39 4.21
C THR A 16 5.46 7.61 4.02
N LYS A 17 6.11 8.12 5.08
CA LYS A 17 7.00 9.30 4.99
C LYS A 17 8.46 8.97 5.23
N ASP A 18 8.76 7.98 6.07
CA ASP A 18 10.16 7.63 6.36
C ASP A 18 10.74 6.75 5.23
N PRO A 19 11.90 7.13 4.66
CA PRO A 19 12.51 6.38 3.57
C PRO A 19 12.92 4.97 3.98
N ARG A 20 13.19 4.71 5.27
CA ARG A 20 13.52 3.37 5.78
C ARG A 20 12.31 2.46 5.78
N GLY A 21 11.14 3.00 6.12
CA GLY A 21 9.88 2.25 6.06
C GLY A 21 9.45 2.04 4.61
N LEU A 22 9.48 3.10 3.79
CA LEU A 22 9.18 3.03 2.36
C LEU A 22 10.04 1.98 1.65
N ALA A 23 11.37 1.99 1.83
CA ALA A 23 12.28 1.07 1.16
C ALA A 23 12.00 -0.42 1.46
N LYS A 24 11.33 -0.74 2.58
CA LYS A 24 11.00 -2.12 2.94
C LYS A 24 9.90 -2.73 2.06
N TRP A 25 9.05 -1.91 1.47
CA TRP A 25 7.93 -2.39 0.65
C TRP A 25 7.91 -1.76 -0.75
N VAL A 26 8.21 -0.47 -0.91
CA VAL A 26 8.19 0.25 -2.20
C VAL A 26 9.09 -0.41 -3.25
N ASN A 27 10.29 -0.86 -2.86
CA ASN A 27 11.25 -1.50 -3.77
C ASN A 27 10.97 -3.00 -4.02
N LYS A 28 9.90 -3.56 -3.45
CA LYS A 28 9.57 -4.98 -3.63
C LYS A 28 8.79 -5.20 -4.92
N PRO A 29 8.92 -6.38 -5.55
CA PRO A 29 8.11 -6.74 -6.72
C PRO A 29 6.61 -6.74 -6.41
N HIS A 30 6.21 -6.89 -5.14
CA HIS A 30 4.82 -6.77 -4.71
C HIS A 30 4.70 -5.82 -3.50
N PRO A 31 4.72 -4.48 -3.72
CA PRO A 31 4.82 -3.53 -2.62
C PRO A 31 3.64 -3.62 -1.65
N TRP A 32 2.41 -3.71 -2.18
CA TRP A 32 1.20 -3.84 -1.37
C TRP A 32 1.18 -5.13 -0.55
N THR A 33 1.56 -6.27 -1.16
CA THR A 33 1.60 -7.56 -0.47
C THR A 33 2.66 -7.56 0.64
N SER A 34 3.83 -6.96 0.38
CA SER A 34 4.88 -6.79 1.39
C SER A 34 4.41 -5.93 2.57
N LEU A 35 3.80 -4.78 2.28
CA LEU A 35 3.26 -3.87 3.31
C LEU A 35 2.17 -4.56 4.14
N LYS A 36 1.21 -5.23 3.49
CA LYS A 36 0.15 -6.00 4.17
C LYS A 36 0.71 -7.08 5.07
N ASN A 37 1.70 -7.85 4.61
CA ASN A 37 2.30 -8.92 5.41
C ASN A 37 3.04 -8.40 6.65
N GLN A 38 3.67 -7.23 6.54
CA GLN A 38 4.30 -6.56 7.67
C GLN A 38 3.24 -6.04 8.64
N LEU A 39 2.24 -5.30 8.13
CA LEU A 39 1.14 -4.74 8.93
C LEU A 39 0.31 -5.81 9.64
N ARG A 40 0.08 -6.97 9.00
CA ARG A 40 -0.69 -8.08 9.60
C ARG A 40 -0.14 -8.48 10.97
N LYS A 41 1.17 -8.38 11.20
CA LYS A 41 1.81 -8.71 12.48
C LYS A 41 1.49 -7.70 13.60
N TYR A 42 1.11 -6.48 13.25
CA TYR A 42 0.87 -5.38 14.19
C TYR A 42 -0.62 -5.07 14.40
N VAL A 43 -1.41 -5.07 13.32
CA VAL A 43 -2.81 -4.60 13.35
C VAL A 43 -3.85 -5.67 13.04
N GLY A 44 -3.42 -6.90 12.69
CA GLY A 44 -4.29 -7.98 12.23
C GLY A 44 -4.67 -7.89 10.76
N GLU A 45 -5.15 -8.99 10.18
CA GLU A 45 -5.30 -9.13 8.72
C GLU A 45 -6.32 -8.17 8.10
N GLU A 46 -7.48 -8.00 8.73
CA GLU A 46 -8.56 -7.15 8.21
C GLU A 46 -8.16 -5.67 8.18
N ARG A 47 -7.56 -5.17 9.28
CA ARG A 47 -7.05 -3.80 9.34
C ARG A 47 -5.86 -3.60 8.41
N ALA A 48 -4.95 -4.58 8.32
CA ALA A 48 -3.80 -4.51 7.43
C ALA A 48 -4.20 -4.33 5.96
N LYS A 49 -5.25 -5.00 5.48
CA LYS A 49 -5.75 -4.84 4.10
C LYS A 49 -6.22 -3.41 3.82
N ARG A 50 -7.02 -2.84 4.72
CA ARG A 50 -7.53 -1.46 4.59
C ARG A 50 -6.39 -0.45 4.62
N ILE A 51 -5.54 -0.54 5.65
CA ILE A 51 -4.41 0.38 5.87
C ILE A 51 -3.41 0.32 4.71
N ALA A 52 -3.01 -0.89 4.28
CA ALA A 52 -2.08 -1.07 3.17
C ALA A 52 -2.63 -0.47 1.87
N THR A 53 -3.94 -0.55 1.64
CA THR A 53 -4.57 0.03 0.44
C THR A 53 -4.55 1.56 0.47
N THR A 54 -4.93 2.16 1.61
CA THR A 54 -4.88 3.61 1.80
C THR A 54 -3.45 4.14 1.66
N TRP A 55 -2.47 3.51 2.29
CA TRP A 55 -1.08 3.95 2.25
C TRP A 55 -0.43 3.73 0.89
N TYR A 56 -0.76 2.63 0.20
CA TYR A 56 -0.29 2.39 -1.16
C TYR A 56 -0.77 3.49 -2.11
N HIS A 57 -2.04 3.87 -2.02
CA HIS A 57 -2.59 4.97 -2.81
C HIS A 57 -1.96 6.32 -2.44
N ASP A 58 -1.71 6.59 -1.16
CA ASP A 58 -1.07 7.84 -0.69
C ASP A 58 0.36 8.00 -1.26
N VAL A 59 1.11 6.90 -1.35
CA VAL A 59 2.52 6.91 -1.81
C VAL A 59 2.65 6.83 -3.33
N PHE A 60 1.85 5.98 -3.99
CA PHE A 60 1.97 5.71 -5.42
C PHE A 60 0.96 6.48 -6.28
N GLY A 61 -0.14 6.97 -5.70
CA GLY A 61 -1.22 7.65 -6.43
C GLY A 61 -2.15 6.74 -7.22
N TYR A 62 -2.01 5.41 -7.12
CA TYR A 62 -2.89 4.42 -7.77
C TYR A 62 -3.17 3.24 -6.84
N TYR A 63 -4.24 2.49 -7.10
CA TYR A 63 -4.63 1.34 -6.28
C TYR A 63 -3.83 0.08 -6.63
N PRO A 64 -3.58 -0.83 -5.67
CA PRO A 64 -2.79 -2.05 -5.88
C PRO A 64 -3.42 -3.07 -6.84
N GLY A 65 -4.75 -2.99 -6.99
CA GLY A 65 -5.53 -3.77 -7.95
C GLY A 65 -5.70 -3.11 -9.33
N SER A 66 -5.22 -1.87 -9.49
CA SER A 66 -5.28 -1.17 -10.77
C SER A 66 -4.27 -1.75 -11.76
N ASP A 67 -4.58 -1.56 -13.03
CA ASP A 67 -3.77 -1.95 -14.15
C ASP A 67 -2.35 -1.34 -14.08
N LEU A 68 -2.25 -0.09 -13.61
CA LEU A 68 -0.99 0.60 -13.29
C LEU A 68 -0.10 -0.18 -12.32
N ALA A 69 -0.67 -0.84 -11.31
CA ALA A 69 0.10 -1.65 -10.38
C ALA A 69 0.61 -2.94 -11.01
N ARG A 70 -0.04 -3.46 -12.06
CA ARG A 70 0.44 -4.62 -12.83
C ARG A 70 1.55 -4.20 -13.79
N VAL A 71 1.36 -3.09 -14.51
CA VAL A 71 2.37 -2.51 -15.39
C VAL A 71 3.64 -2.16 -14.61
N ALA A 72 3.51 -1.55 -13.41
CA ALA A 72 4.63 -1.28 -12.52
C ALA A 72 5.38 -2.55 -12.05
N ARG A 73 4.74 -3.73 -12.13
CA ARG A 73 5.34 -5.04 -11.83
C ARG A 73 5.86 -5.78 -13.07
N GLY A 74 5.73 -5.19 -14.26
CA GLY A 74 6.07 -5.85 -15.52
C GLY A 74 5.02 -6.88 -16.00
N GLU A 75 3.84 -6.91 -15.38
CA GLU A 75 2.72 -7.76 -15.81
C GLU A 75 1.82 -7.05 -16.84
N LYS A 76 1.24 -7.81 -17.77
CA LYS A 76 0.27 -7.29 -18.76
C LYS A 76 -0.98 -6.72 -18.07
N PRO A 77 -1.52 -5.59 -18.56
CA PRO A 77 -2.86 -5.10 -18.22
C PRO A 77 -3.94 -6.20 -18.19
N ARG A 78 -4.85 -6.17 -17.20
CA ARG A 78 -6.05 -7.04 -17.18
C ARG A 78 -7.18 -6.51 -18.06
N GLY A 79 -7.15 -5.24 -18.47
CA GLY A 79 -8.23 -4.67 -19.27
C GLY A 79 -7.82 -3.46 -20.11
N ASN A 80 -8.59 -3.22 -21.17
CA ASN A 80 -8.42 -2.13 -22.14
C ASN A 80 -8.70 -0.71 -21.58
N ARG A 81 -8.61 -0.51 -20.26
CA ARG A 81 -8.97 0.75 -19.59
C ARG A 81 -7.95 1.06 -18.49
N ILE A 82 -7.01 1.93 -18.82
CA ILE A 82 -6.00 2.47 -17.89
C ILE A 82 -6.51 3.84 -17.42
N GLY A 83 -6.96 3.94 -16.18
CA GLY A 83 -7.31 5.21 -15.52
C GLY A 83 -8.47 5.09 -14.54
N PRO A 84 -8.51 5.90 -13.45
CA PRO A 84 -9.65 5.97 -12.56
C PRO A 84 -10.80 6.71 -13.27
N GLY A 85 -11.97 6.06 -13.35
CA GLY A 85 -13.25 6.71 -13.61
C GLY A 85 -13.98 7.01 -12.31
#